data_AF-A0A0A0JB59-F1
#
_entry.id   AF-A0A0A0JB59-F1
#
_cell.length_a   1.000
_cell.length_b   1.000
_cell.length_c   1.000
_cell.angle_alpha   90.00
_cell.angle_beta   90.00
_cell.angle_gamma   90.00
#
_symmetry.space_group_name_H-M   'P 1'
#
loop_
_entity.id
_entity.type
_entity.pdbx_description
1 polymer ?
#
loop_
_entity_poly.entity_id
_entity_poly.type
_entity_poly.pdbx_seq_one_letter_code
_entity_poly.pdbx_strand_id
1 'polypeptide(L)'
;MSGLAWQTQEALRAELDRSDPGHIHDVVCQPVPMFHMAGASTRCDVTTDGAAAVRWTALTVPGTAPEGGQVVEFTHGERKDLPPFPPR
;
A
#
# COMPACT_ATOMS: atom_id res chain seq x y z
N MET A 1 7.68 8.89 -10.56
CA MET A 1 6.96 8.36 -9.38
C MET A 1 7.45 9.11 -8.15
N SER A 2 6.56 9.50 -7.23
CA SER A 2 6.97 10.05 -5.93
C SER A 2 7.73 8.98 -5.14
N GLY A 3 8.82 9.36 -4.45
CA GLY A 3 9.67 8.41 -3.71
C GLY A 3 8.90 7.53 -2.71
N LEU A 4 7.80 8.04 -2.16
CA LEU A 4 6.93 7.31 -1.24
C LEU A 4 6.22 6.12 -1.87
N ALA A 5 5.74 6.24 -3.11
CA ALA A 5 5.02 5.15 -3.78
C ALA A 5 5.96 3.96 -4.08
N TRP A 6 7.21 4.27 -4.44
CA TRP A 6 8.26 3.27 -4.60
C TRP A 6 8.60 2.58 -3.28
N GLN A 7 8.77 3.34 -2.19
CA GLN A 7 9.04 2.76 -0.86
C GLN A 7 7.90 1.85 -0.39
N THR A 8 6.64 2.26 -0.61
CA THR A 8 5.46 1.44 -0.31
C THR A 8 5.44 0.15 -1.13
N GLN A 9 5.79 0.22 -2.42
CA GLN A 9 5.88 -0.94 -3.30
C GLN A 9 6.89 -1.97 -2.80
N GLU A 10 8.10 -1.51 -2.48
CA GLU A 10 9.17 -2.37 -1.97
C GLU A 10 8.80 -3.02 -0.64
N ALA A 11 8.18 -2.25 0.27
CA ALA A 11 7.72 -2.75 1.56
C ALA A 11 6.62 -3.81 1.42
N LEU A 12 5.63 -3.59 0.54
CA LEU A 12 4.56 -4.55 0.30
C LEU A 12 5.09 -5.84 -0.32
N ARG A 13 5.97 -5.73 -1.32
CA ARG A 13 6.59 -6.92 -1.94
C ARG A 13 7.37 -7.74 -0.92
N ALA A 14 8.18 -7.09 -0.09
CA ALA A 14 8.96 -7.78 0.94
C ALA A 14 8.07 -8.47 1.99
N GLU A 15 6.90 -7.91 2.31
CA GLU A 15 5.94 -8.54 3.21
C GLU A 15 5.24 -9.74 2.57
N LEU A 16 4.85 -9.63 1.30
CA LEU A 16 4.26 -10.74 0.54
C LEU A 16 5.27 -11.88 0.36
N ASP A 17 6.51 -11.59 -0.03
CA ASP A 17 7.56 -12.61 -0.19
C ASP A 17 7.86 -13.34 1.13
N ARG A 18 7.68 -12.68 2.27
CA ARG A 18 7.86 -13.29 3.60
C ARG A 18 6.65 -14.13 4.03
N SER A 19 5.44 -13.65 3.75
CA SER A 19 4.19 -14.27 4.21
C SER A 19 3.67 -15.37 3.27
N ASP A 20 4.04 -15.32 1.99
CA ASP A 20 3.65 -16.28 0.95
C ASP A 20 4.87 -16.76 0.13
N PRO A 21 5.83 -17.47 0.75
CA PRO A 21 7.08 -17.85 0.09
C PRO A 21 6.84 -18.89 -1.01
N GLY A 22 7.59 -18.76 -2.12
CA GLY A 22 7.53 -19.68 -3.27
C GLY A 22 6.69 -19.17 -4.44
N HIS A 23 6.01 -18.03 -4.26
CA HIS A 23 5.29 -17.31 -5.30
C HIS A 23 6.06 -16.07 -5.76
N ILE A 24 5.86 -15.66 -7.01
CA ILE A 24 6.41 -14.41 -7.54
C ILE A 24 5.37 -13.31 -7.39
N HIS A 25 5.70 -12.28 -6.60
CA HIS A 25 4.85 -11.11 -6.40
C HIS A 25 5.34 -9.92 -7.24
N ASP A 26 4.53 -9.50 -8.20
CA ASP A 26 4.69 -8.21 -8.87
C ASP A 26 3.75 -7.19 -8.23
N VAL A 27 4.30 -6.06 -7.79
CA VAL A 27 3.58 -5.03 -7.05
C VAL A 27 3.78 -3.71 -7.76
N VAL A 28 2.67 -3.05 -8.10
CA VAL A 28 2.70 -1.72 -8.71
C VAL A 28 1.88 -0.77 -7.84
N CYS A 29 2.55 0.22 -7.25
CA CYS A 29 1.91 1.18 -6.37
C CYS A 29 1.82 2.58 -6.98
N GLN A 30 0.67 3.23 -6.82
CA GLN A 30 0.38 4.58 -7.31
C GLN A 30 -0.03 5.48 -6.15
N PRO A 31 0.53 6.70 -6.05
CA PRO A 31 0.15 7.65 -5.01
C PRO A 31 -1.31 8.06 -5.20
N VAL A 32 -2.08 8.03 -4.12
CA VAL A 32 -3.45 8.54 -4.09
C VAL A 32 -3.44 9.81 -3.25
N PRO A 33 -3.69 10.99 -3.85
CA PRO A 33 -3.69 12.24 -3.10
C PRO A 33 -4.87 12.24 -2.11
N MET A 34 -4.58 12.14 -0.81
CA MET A 34 -5.56 12.33 0.24
C MET A 34 -5.57 13.79 0.67
N PHE A 35 -6.68 14.49 0.42
CA PHE A 35 -6.80 15.91 0.77
C PHE A 35 -7.10 16.17 2.26
N HIS A 36 -7.40 15.14 3.07
CA HIS A 36 -7.94 15.33 4.43
C HIS A 36 -7.41 14.39 5.53
N MET A 37 -6.43 13.53 5.25
CA MET A 37 -5.75 12.74 6.29
C MET A 37 -4.26 13.07 6.32
N ALA A 38 -3.70 13.20 7.52
CA ALA A 38 -2.26 13.22 7.73
C ALA A 38 -1.73 11.80 7.46
N GLY A 39 -1.52 11.50 6.19
CA GLY A 39 -1.04 10.20 5.72
C GLY A 39 -1.15 10.11 4.22
N ALA A 40 -0.16 9.51 3.57
CA ALA A 40 -0.28 9.21 2.15
C ALA A 40 -1.02 7.88 2.01
N SER A 41 -2.06 7.86 1.18
CA SER A 41 -2.61 6.60 0.69
C SER A 41 -1.90 6.26 -0.61
N THR A 42 -1.55 4.99 -0.76
CA THR A 42 -1.01 4.47 -2.00
C THR A 42 -1.87 3.28 -2.38
N ARG A 43 -2.40 3.27 -3.61
CA ARG A 43 -3.09 2.10 -4.14
C ARG A 43 -2.02 1.20 -4.75
N CYS A 44 -2.04 -0.08 -4.41
CA CYS A 44 -1.16 -1.08 -4.99
C CYS A 44 -1.99 -2.13 -5.71
N ASP A 45 -1.59 -2.50 -6.93
CA ASP A 45 -2.13 -3.65 -7.62
C ASP A 45 -1.06 -4.75 -7.54
N VAL A 46 -1.44 -5.93 -7.05
CA VAL A 46 -0.55 -7.07 -6.77
C VAL A 46 -0.90 -8.22 -7.70
N THR A 47 0.09 -8.72 -8.42
CA THR A 47 -0.02 -9.92 -9.25
C THR A 47 0.82 -11.04 -8.66
N THR A 48 0.23 -12.21 -8.48
CA THR A 48 0.93 -13.41 -7.99
C THR A 48 1.02 -14.41 -9.14
N ASP A 49 2.23 -14.86 -9.47
CA ASP A 49 2.51 -15.85 -10.54
C ASP A 49 1.87 -15.52 -11.91
N GLY A 50 1.74 -14.23 -12.23
CA GLY A 50 1.10 -13.79 -13.48
C GLY A 50 -0.42 -13.93 -13.50
N ALA A 51 -1.07 -14.17 -12.35
CA ALA A 51 -2.52 -14.17 -12.21
C ALA A 51 -3.13 -12.77 -12.42
N ALA A 52 -4.45 -12.67 -12.33
CA ALA A 52 -5.12 -11.37 -12.37
C ALA A 52 -4.71 -10.51 -11.17
N ALA A 53 -4.44 -9.22 -11.44
CA ALA A 53 -4.02 -8.29 -10.39
C ALA A 53 -5.14 -8.08 -9.36
N VAL A 54 -4.77 -8.16 -8.09
CA VAL A 54 -5.65 -7.91 -6.95
C VAL A 54 -5.29 -6.59 -6.29
N ARG A 55 -6.30 -5.81 -5.90
CA ARG A 55 -6.09 -4.48 -5.33
C ARG A 55 -5.73 -4.57 -3.85
N TRP A 56 -4.77 -3.75 -3.46
CA TRP A 56 -4.36 -3.48 -2.09
C TRP A 56 -4.36 -1.97 -1.84
N THR A 57 -4.63 -1.60 -0.60
CA THR A 57 -4.55 -0.22 -0.13
C THR A 57 -3.45 -0.13 0.92
N ALA A 58 -2.52 0.81 0.75
CA ALA A 58 -1.49 1.12 1.72
C ALA A 58 -1.75 2.49 2.34
N LEU A 59 -1.74 2.57 3.67
CA LEU A 59 -1.89 3.81 4.42
C LEU A 59 -0.61 4.10 5.19
N THR A 60 0.08 5.18 4.82
CA THR A 60 1.22 5.68 5.59
C THR A 60 0.71 6.59 6.70
N VAL A 61 0.89 6.20 7.96
CA VAL A 61 0.54 7.01 9.13
C VAL A 61 1.82 7.59 9.74
N PRO A 62 1.99 8.93 9.74
CA PRO A 62 3.14 9.56 10.39
C PRO A 62 3.09 9.41 11.92
N GLY A 63 4.21 9.07 12.55
CA GLY A 63 4.40 9.22 13.99
C GLY A 63 3.78 8.16 14.90
N THR A 64 3.35 7.02 14.34
CA THR A 64 2.78 5.90 15.13
C THR A 64 3.79 4.80 15.46
N ALA A 65 4.98 4.79 14.85
CA ALA A 65 6.01 3.83 15.24
C ALA A 65 6.64 4.23 16.59
N PRO A 66 6.99 3.28 17.47
CA PRO A 66 7.59 3.56 18.79
C PRO A 66 8.82 4.48 18.75
N GLU A 67 9.58 4.42 17.66
CA GLU A 67 10.78 5.19 17.38
C GLU A 67 10.53 6.49 16.58
N GLY A 68 9.27 6.88 16.36
CA GLY A 68 8.91 8.05 15.55
C GLY A 68 9.02 7.84 14.03
N GLY A 69 9.21 6.58 13.60
CA GLY A 69 9.15 6.17 12.20
C GLY A 69 7.73 6.23 11.59
N GLN A 70 7.66 6.05 10.27
CA GLN A 70 6.39 5.92 9.54
C GLN A 70 5.93 4.46 9.58
N VAL A 71 4.67 4.23 9.93
CA VAL A 71 4.04 2.91 9.80
C VAL A 71 3.25 2.89 8.49
N VAL A 72 3.43 1.81 7.71
CA VAL A 72 2.62 1.54 6.53
C VAL A 72 1.69 0.37 6.84
N GLU A 73 0.39 0.64 6.88
CA GLU A 73 -0.63 -0.40 7.02
C GLU A 73 -1.06 -0.86 5.62
N PHE A 74 -1.04 -2.17 5.38
CA PHE A 74 -1.50 -2.77 4.14
C PHE A 74 -2.82 -3.50 4.35
N THR A 75 -3.79 -3.25 3.47
CA THR A 75 -5.09 -3.91 3.49
C THR A 75 -5.40 -4.50 2.13
N HIS A 76 -5.81 -5.77 2.13
CA HIS A 76 -6.32 -6.43 0.93
C HIS A 76 -7.69 -5.85 0.55
N GLY A 77 -7.82 -5.39 -0.69
CA GLY A 77 -9.01 -4.70 -1.20
C GLY A 77 -9.06 -3.20 -0.89
N GLU A 78 -10.24 -2.63 -1.05
CA GLU A 78 -10.52 -1.22 -0.74
C GLU A 78 -10.89 -1.07 0.74
N ARG A 79 -10.23 -0.14 1.43
CA ARG A 79 -10.64 0.27 2.77
C ARG A 79 -11.93 1.08 2.70
N LYS A 80 -13.01 0.54 3.28
CA LYS A 80 -14.33 1.19 3.35
C LYS A 80 -14.51 2.05 4.61
N ASP A 81 -13.62 1.88 5.57
CA ASP A 81 -13.56 2.65 6.81
C ASP A 81 -12.84 3.99 6.62
N LEU A 82 -12.18 4.18 5.47
CA LEU A 82 -11.67 5.46 5.01
C LEU A 82 -12.69 6.14 4.08
N PRO A 83 -12.75 7.49 4.06
CA PRO A 83 -13.58 8.22 3.10
C PRO A 83 -13.23 7.81 1.66
N PRO A 84 -14.22 7.60 0.78
CA PRO A 84 -13.96 7.20 -0.60
C PRO A 84 -13.16 8.26 -1.37
N PHE A 85 -12.23 7.81 -2.22
CA PHE A 85 -11.54 8.67 -3.19
C PHE A 85 -11.78 8.19 -4.63
N PRO A 86 -12.07 9.11 -5.58
CA PRO A 86 -12.37 10.53 -5.37
C PRO A 86 -13.65 10.72 -4.53
N PRO A 87 -13.80 11.84 -3.80
CA PRO A 87 -15.06 12.17 -3.15
C PRO A 87 -16.18 12.18 -4.20
N ARG A 88 -17.31 11.53 -3.88
CA ARG A 88 -18.52 11.58 -4.71
C ARG A 88 -19.20 12.94 -4.60
#